data_AF-A0A9W6MAB4-F1
#
_entry.id   AF-A0A9W6MAB4-F1
#
_cell.length_a   1.000
_cell.length_b   1.000
_cell.length_c   1.000
_cell.angle_alpha   90.00
_cell.angle_beta   90.00
_cell.angle_gamma   90.00
#
_symmetry.space_group_name_H-M   'P 1'
#
loop_
_entity.id
_entity.type
_entity.pdbx_description
1 polymer ?
#
loop_
_entity_poly.entity_id
_entity_poly.type
_entity_poly.pdbx_seq_one_letter_code
_entity_poly.pdbx_strand_id
1 'polypeptide(L)'
;MRQCNTCHGPRRLVTTDVTDEEHTTVNPGDVNLQQLLEQAQLMQQQLVSAQQELNDAQVEGSAGGGLVVATVNGGGELLELRISPEAVDPGDPQETADTIADLVIAAIRDAVRAAADLQQEKLGPLAQGLGGGSGLGQLPGF
;
A
#
# COMPACT_ATOMS: atom_id res chain seq x y z
N MET A 1 -63.73 -31.25 -41.14
CA MET A 1 -62.75 -32.23 -41.66
C MET A 1 -61.59 -31.49 -42.31
N ARG A 2 -60.38 -31.92 -41.97
CA ARG A 2 -59.06 -31.34 -42.29
C ARG A 2 -58.72 -31.37 -43.78
N GLN A 3 -57.92 -30.41 -44.23
CA GLN A 3 -56.79 -30.58 -45.18
C GLN A 3 -56.11 -29.21 -45.36
N CYS A 4 -54.82 -29.05 -45.51
CA CYS A 4 -53.63 -29.83 -45.17
C CYS A 4 -52.48 -28.82 -45.32
N ASN A 5 -51.54 -28.83 -44.38
CA ASN A 5 -50.37 -27.95 -44.37
C ASN A 5 -49.22 -28.68 -45.07
N THR A 6 -48.71 -28.17 -46.20
CA THR A 6 -47.43 -28.63 -46.75
C THR A 6 -46.69 -27.51 -47.49
N CYS A 7 -45.64 -27.02 -46.86
CA CYS A 7 -44.58 -26.16 -47.40
C CYS A 7 -43.84 -26.84 -48.56
N HIS A 8 -43.28 -26.08 -49.51
CA HIS A 8 -41.92 -26.23 -50.10
C HIS A 8 -41.71 -25.29 -51.33
N GLY A 9 -40.65 -24.48 -51.35
CA GLY A 9 -40.06 -23.95 -52.60
C GLY A 9 -39.58 -22.49 -52.58
N PRO A 10 -38.29 -22.20 -52.86
CA PRO A 10 -37.62 -20.97 -52.42
C PRO A 10 -37.80 -19.77 -53.36
N ARG A 11 -38.24 -18.63 -52.81
CA ARG A 11 -38.15 -17.33 -53.50
C ARG A 11 -36.73 -16.79 -53.38
N ARG A 12 -36.02 -16.81 -54.51
CA ARG A 12 -34.79 -16.07 -54.77
C ARG A 12 -35.09 -14.57 -54.70
N LEU A 13 -34.53 -13.87 -53.71
CA LEU A 13 -34.35 -12.42 -53.74
C LEU A 13 -32.86 -12.15 -53.55
N VAL A 14 -32.23 -11.73 -54.63
CA VAL A 14 -30.92 -11.09 -54.59
C VAL A 14 -31.21 -9.61 -54.33
N THR A 15 -30.90 -9.14 -53.14
CA THR A 15 -30.42 -7.77 -52.97
C THR A 15 -29.29 -7.79 -51.96
N THR A 16 -28.26 -7.08 -52.34
CA THR A 16 -27.00 -6.84 -51.67
C THR A 16 -27.19 -6.27 -50.26
N ASP A 17 -26.38 -6.79 -49.34
CA ASP A 17 -25.53 -6.02 -48.42
C ASP A 17 -26.18 -4.81 -47.73
N VAL A 18 -26.64 -5.01 -46.49
CA VAL A 18 -26.45 -4.08 -45.36
C VAL A 18 -26.52 -4.90 -44.07
N THR A 19 -25.37 -5.32 -43.55
CA THR A 19 -25.18 -5.61 -42.13
C THR A 19 -24.91 -4.28 -41.44
N ASP A 20 -25.90 -3.73 -40.77
CA ASP A 20 -25.81 -2.63 -39.79
C ASP A 20 -27.20 -2.62 -39.11
N GLU A 21 -27.37 -2.72 -37.79
CA GLU A 21 -26.83 -1.84 -36.78
C GLU A 21 -26.66 -2.59 -35.43
N GLU A 22 -25.44 -3.06 -35.15
CA GLU A 22 -24.96 -3.11 -33.77
C GLU A 22 -23.90 -2.02 -33.64
N HIS A 23 -24.37 -0.78 -33.55
CA HIS A 23 -23.52 0.36 -33.25
C HIS A 23 -23.18 0.34 -31.75
N THR A 24 -22.33 -0.62 -31.35
CA THR A 24 -21.47 -0.42 -30.18
C THR A 24 -20.45 0.64 -30.59
N THR A 25 -20.86 1.90 -30.42
CA THR A 25 -19.96 3.04 -30.38
C THR A 25 -18.95 2.77 -29.27
N VAL A 26 -17.78 2.23 -29.62
CA VAL A 26 -16.64 2.27 -28.70
C VAL A 26 -16.24 3.73 -28.63
N ASN A 27 -16.63 4.41 -27.55
CA ASN A 27 -16.24 5.78 -27.34
C ASN A 27 -14.73 5.79 -27.07
N PRO A 28 -13.99 6.81 -27.55
CA PRO A 28 -12.55 6.96 -27.23
C PRO A 28 -12.27 7.15 -25.72
N GLY A 29 -13.30 7.16 -24.86
CA GLY A 29 -13.19 7.08 -23.41
C GLY A 29 -13.00 5.67 -22.85
N ASP A 30 -13.40 4.60 -23.55
CA ASP A 30 -13.40 3.22 -23.02
C ASP A 30 -12.00 2.59 -22.98
N VAL A 31 -11.12 2.95 -23.91
CA VAL A 31 -9.69 2.55 -23.92
C VAL A 31 -8.89 3.22 -22.79
N ASN A 32 -9.37 4.36 -22.28
CA ASN A 32 -8.79 5.02 -21.12
C ASN A 32 -9.30 4.39 -19.81
N LEU A 33 -10.55 3.90 -19.80
CA LEU A 33 -11.14 3.24 -18.63
C LEU A 33 -10.53 1.86 -18.34
N GLN A 34 -10.22 1.07 -19.37
CA GLN A 34 -9.55 -0.23 -19.18
C GLN A 34 -8.15 -0.09 -18.58
N GLN A 35 -7.32 0.80 -19.13
CA GLN A 35 -5.99 1.09 -18.59
C GLN A 35 -6.06 1.67 -17.17
N LEU A 36 -7.05 2.52 -16.88
CA LEU A 36 -7.28 3.05 -15.54
C LEU A 36 -7.65 1.93 -14.53
N LEU A 37 -8.50 0.99 -14.94
CA LEU A 37 -8.89 -0.14 -14.10
C LEU A 37 -7.69 -1.05 -13.78
N GLU A 38 -6.86 -1.35 -14.78
CA GLU A 38 -5.63 -2.15 -14.61
C GLU A 38 -4.65 -1.46 -13.66
N GLN A 39 -4.47 -0.15 -13.81
CA GLN A 39 -3.61 0.65 -12.93
C GLN A 39 -4.15 0.73 -11.50
N ALA A 40 -5.47 0.83 -11.33
CA ALA A 40 -6.12 0.80 -10.01
C ALA A 40 -5.99 -0.56 -9.31
N GLN A 41 -6.02 -1.68 -10.05
CA GLN A 41 -5.81 -3.02 -9.49
C GLN A 41 -4.38 -3.21 -8.99
N LEU A 42 -3.39 -2.81 -9.81
CA LEU A 42 -1.97 -2.85 -9.44
C LEU A 42 -1.71 -1.98 -8.21
N MET A 43 -2.33 -0.81 -8.15
CA MET A 43 -2.23 0.12 -7.03
C MET A 43 -2.79 -0.48 -5.72
N GLN A 44 -3.95 -1.13 -5.75
CA GLN A 44 -4.49 -1.81 -4.56
C GLN A 44 -3.53 -2.88 -4.03
N GLN A 45 -2.94 -3.68 -4.92
CA GLN A 45 -1.93 -4.67 -4.53
C GLN A 45 -0.66 -4.03 -3.98
N GLN A 46 -0.17 -2.97 -4.60
CA GLN A 46 1.03 -2.27 -4.12
C GLN A 46 0.82 -1.64 -2.73
N LEU A 47 -0.35 -1.08 -2.46
CA LEU A 47 -0.66 -0.55 -1.12
C LEU A 47 -0.69 -1.65 -0.06
N VAL A 48 -1.34 -2.77 -0.34
CA VAL A 48 -1.38 -3.91 0.61
C VAL A 48 0.02 -4.48 0.84
N SER A 49 0.78 -4.69 -0.24
CA SER A 49 2.17 -5.18 -0.15
C SER A 49 3.06 -4.23 0.62
N ALA A 50 3.02 -2.93 0.31
CA ALA A 50 3.83 -1.93 1.00
C ALA A 50 3.46 -1.83 2.49
N GLN A 51 2.18 -1.90 2.83
CA GLN A 51 1.75 -1.91 4.23
C GLN A 51 2.26 -3.15 4.98
N GLN A 52 2.27 -4.32 4.33
CA GLN A 52 2.84 -5.54 4.89
C GLN A 52 4.37 -5.44 5.03
N GLU A 53 5.06 -5.01 3.98
CA GLU A 53 6.51 -4.80 3.99
C GLU A 53 6.93 -3.80 5.06
N LEU A 54 6.14 -2.76 5.33
CA LEU A 54 6.40 -1.83 6.43
C LEU A 54 6.28 -2.48 7.80
N ASN A 55 5.28 -3.35 7.99
CA ASN A 55 5.11 -4.05 9.26
C ASN A 55 6.18 -5.13 9.48
N ASP A 56 6.68 -5.74 8.40
CA ASP A 56 7.77 -6.74 8.46
C ASP A 56 9.16 -6.09 8.49
N ALA A 57 9.32 -4.89 7.92
CA ALA A 57 10.57 -4.16 7.95
C ALA A 57 10.92 -3.77 9.38
N GLN A 58 12.13 -4.15 9.81
CA GLN A 58 12.65 -3.84 11.13
C GLN A 58 13.78 -2.84 10.99
N VAL A 59 13.77 -1.85 11.87
CA VAL A 59 14.82 -0.85 11.98
C VAL A 59 15.32 -0.82 13.41
N GLU A 60 16.63 -0.64 13.55
CA GLU A 60 17.31 -0.63 14.83
C GLU A 60 17.75 0.81 15.12
N GLY A 61 17.39 1.30 16.31
CA GLY A 61 17.91 2.54 16.88
C GLY A 61 18.80 2.23 18.07
N SER A 62 19.81 3.07 18.30
CA SER A 62 20.76 2.85 19.40
C SER A 62 21.04 4.12 20.19
N ALA A 63 21.40 3.94 21.46
CA ALA A 63 21.82 5.02 22.34
C ALA A 63 23.03 4.63 23.18
N GLY A 64 23.76 5.64 23.66
CA GLY A 64 24.94 5.45 24.52
C GLY A 64 26.09 4.72 23.82
N GLY A 65 26.19 4.79 22.49
CA GLY A 65 27.23 4.08 21.72
C GLY A 65 26.96 2.59 21.52
N GLY A 66 25.70 2.14 21.59
CA GLY A 66 25.32 0.73 21.45
C GLY A 66 25.08 0.02 22.79
N LEU A 67 25.07 0.77 23.89
CA LEU A 67 24.71 0.27 25.22
C LEU A 67 23.23 -0.13 25.31
N VAL A 68 22.36 0.60 24.60
CA VAL A 68 20.94 0.27 24.46
C VAL A 68 20.59 0.26 22.98
N VAL A 69 19.94 -0.81 22.54
CA VAL A 69 19.46 -0.99 21.17
C VAL A 69 17.96 -1.31 21.22
N ALA A 70 17.17 -0.55 20.47
CA ALA A 70 15.74 -0.74 20.33
C ALA A 70 15.41 -1.09 18.88
N THR A 71 14.71 -2.19 18.67
CA THR A 71 14.25 -2.63 17.35
C THR A 71 12.76 -2.34 17.24
N VAL A 72 12.39 -1.55 16.24
CA VAL A 72 10.99 -1.24 15.94
C VAL A 72 10.66 -1.70 14.52
N ASN A 73 9.38 -1.98 14.25
CA ASN A 73 8.94 -2.17 12.87
C ASN A 73 8.72 -0.82 12.16
N GLY A 74 8.55 -0.86 10.83
CA GLY A 74 8.14 0.29 10.04
C GLY A 74 6.71 0.78 10.33
N GLY A 75 5.98 0.16 11.25
CA GLY A 75 4.74 0.69 11.84
C GLY A 75 4.97 1.53 13.12
N GLY A 76 6.21 1.55 13.65
CA GLY A 76 6.55 2.21 14.91
C GLY A 76 6.28 1.38 16.16
N GLU A 77 5.99 0.08 16.01
CA GLU A 77 5.82 -0.87 17.10
C GLU A 77 7.18 -1.38 17.59
N LEU A 78 7.39 -1.38 18.92
CA LEU A 78 8.61 -1.90 19.54
C LEU A 78 8.58 -3.43 19.58
N LEU A 79 9.54 -4.06 18.89
CA LEU A 79 9.66 -5.51 18.82
C LEU A 79 10.67 -6.06 19.84
N GLU A 80 11.81 -5.38 19.99
CA GLU A 80 12.89 -5.84 20.86
C GLU A 80 13.61 -4.67 21.52
N LEU A 81 14.06 -4.88 22.77
CA LEU A 81 14.92 -3.96 23.49
C LEU A 81 16.09 -4.76 24.08
N ARG A 82 17.31 -4.38 23.72
CA ARG A 82 18.55 -4.97 24.24
C ARG A 82 19.30 -3.93 25.04
N ILE A 83 19.71 -4.31 26.25
CA ILE A 83 20.51 -3.48 27.15
C ILE A 83 21.78 -4.27 27.46
N SER A 84 22.93 -3.68 27.15
CA SER A 84 24.23 -4.28 27.42
C SER A 84 24.52 -4.27 28.93
N PRO A 85 25.14 -5.32 29.48
CA PRO A 85 25.48 -5.38 30.90
C PRO A 85 26.49 -4.31 31.30
N GLU A 86 27.24 -3.77 30.34
CA GLU A 86 28.16 -2.63 30.53
C GLU A 86 27.44 -1.34 30.91
N ALA A 87 26.14 -1.23 30.63
CA ALA A 87 25.30 -0.10 31.05
C ALA A 87 24.79 -0.24 32.50
N VAL A 88 25.00 -1.40 33.14
CA VAL A 88 24.45 -1.72 34.47
C VAL A 88 25.58 -1.74 35.50
N ASP A 89 25.65 -0.71 36.35
CA ASP A 89 26.58 -0.70 37.48
C ASP A 89 25.90 -1.29 38.74
N PRO A 90 26.42 -2.39 39.32
CA PRO A 90 25.84 -3.03 40.49
C PRO A 90 26.14 -2.30 41.81
N GLY A 91 27.06 -1.34 41.83
CA GLY A 91 27.45 -0.56 43.00
C GLY A 91 26.43 0.52 43.35
N ASP A 92 25.80 1.11 42.34
CA ASP A 92 24.84 2.21 42.50
C ASP A 92 23.59 1.98 41.62
N PRO A 93 22.61 1.18 42.10
CA PRO A 93 21.45 0.79 41.30
C PRO A 93 20.49 1.96 41.01
N GLN A 94 20.49 3.01 41.83
CA GLN A 94 19.62 4.17 41.64
C GLN A 94 20.12 5.07 40.50
N GLU A 95 21.42 5.37 40.45
CA GLU A 95 22.01 6.17 39.36
C GLU A 95 21.98 5.42 38.02
N THR A 96 22.21 4.10 38.08
CA THR A 96 22.13 3.20 36.92
C THR A 96 20.74 3.21 36.29
N ALA A 97 19.68 3.18 37.11
CA ALA A 97 18.30 3.17 36.60
C ALA A 97 17.94 4.46 35.85
N ASP A 98 18.32 5.63 36.39
CA ASP A 98 18.09 6.92 35.73
C ASP A 98 18.85 7.00 34.38
N THR A 99 20.12 6.60 34.36
CA THR A 99 20.93 6.62 33.14
C THR A 99 20.38 5.67 32.07
N ILE A 100 19.96 4.46 32.44
CA ILE A 100 19.35 3.51 31.52
C ILE A 100 18.01 4.06 31.00
N ALA A 101 17.20 4.69 31.83
CA ALA A 101 15.93 5.27 31.41
C ALA A 101 16.15 6.33 30.31
N ASP A 102 17.10 7.24 30.48
CA ASP A 102 17.46 8.23 29.47
C ASP A 102 17.96 7.59 28.17
N LEU A 103 18.81 6.56 28.27
CA LEU A 103 19.33 5.83 27.11
C LEU A 103 18.23 5.09 26.36
N VAL A 104 17.30 4.44 27.05
CA VAL A 104 16.15 3.76 26.44
C VAL A 104 15.27 4.75 25.70
N ILE A 105 14.97 5.90 26.32
CA ILE A 105 14.17 6.95 25.66
C ILE A 105 14.89 7.45 24.40
N ALA A 106 16.21 7.65 24.46
CA ALA A 106 17.00 8.07 23.30
C ALA A 106 16.99 7.00 22.19
N ALA A 107 17.20 5.73 22.52
CA ALA A 107 17.23 4.63 21.57
C ALA A 107 15.87 4.45 20.87
N ILE A 108 14.77 4.51 21.61
CA ILE A 108 13.42 4.43 21.04
C ILE A 108 13.15 5.62 20.13
N ARG A 109 13.53 6.85 20.52
CA ARG A 109 13.37 8.03 19.66
C ARG A 109 14.15 7.89 18.35
N ASP A 110 15.34 7.32 18.40
CA ASP A 110 16.17 7.05 17.23
C ASP A 110 15.53 5.99 16.33
N ALA A 111 15.08 4.88 16.92
CA ALA A 111 14.41 3.79 16.21
C ALA A 111 13.11 4.24 15.53
N VAL A 112 12.28 5.03 16.22
CA VAL A 112 11.03 5.59 15.67
C VAL A 112 11.31 6.57 14.53
N ARG A 113 12.39 7.35 14.61
CA ARG A 113 12.80 8.21 13.48
C ARG A 113 13.21 7.37 12.27
N ALA A 114 14.04 6.36 12.47
CA ALA A 114 14.42 5.44 11.41
C ALA A 114 13.20 4.73 10.79
N ALA A 115 12.19 4.40 11.59
CA ALA A 115 10.95 3.81 11.11
C ALA A 115 10.15 4.80 10.25
N ALA A 116 10.07 6.06 10.68
CA ALA A 116 9.41 7.12 9.92
C ALA A 116 10.13 7.41 8.58
N ASP A 117 11.47 7.38 8.56
CA ASP A 117 12.24 7.49 7.32
C ASP A 117 11.96 6.32 6.37
N LEU A 118 11.91 5.08 6.90
CA LEU A 118 11.57 3.89 6.12
C LEU A 118 10.12 3.94 5.59
N GLN A 119 9.18 4.45 6.38
CA GLN A 119 7.81 4.72 5.93
C GLN A 119 7.79 5.71 4.76
N GLN A 120 8.53 6.81 4.84
CA GLN A 120 8.61 7.79 3.76
C GLN A 120 9.28 7.20 2.51
N GLU A 121 10.27 6.34 2.65
CA GLU A 121 10.93 5.69 1.52
C GLU A 121 9.99 4.73 0.79
N LYS A 122 9.20 3.95 1.52
CA LYS A 122 8.28 2.95 0.94
C LYS A 122 6.97 3.55 0.45
N LEU A 123 6.40 4.48 1.20
CA LEU A 123 5.12 5.11 0.85
C LEU A 123 5.29 6.36 0.00
N GLY A 124 6.45 7.03 0.03
CA GLY A 124 6.69 8.25 -0.75
C GLY A 124 6.47 8.06 -2.26
N PRO A 125 7.07 7.03 -2.89
CA PRO A 125 6.84 6.73 -4.30
C PRO A 125 5.38 6.37 -4.61
N LEU A 126 4.73 5.63 -3.70
CA LEU A 126 3.32 5.26 -3.84
C LEU A 126 2.42 6.47 -3.70
N ALA A 127 2.65 7.35 -2.73
CA ALA A 127 1.91 8.60 -2.53
C ALA A 127 2.10 9.59 -3.69
N GLN A 128 3.29 9.62 -4.30
CA GLN A 128 3.55 10.40 -5.52
C GLN A 128 2.83 9.82 -6.73
N GLY A 129 2.81 8.49 -6.87
CA GLY A 129 2.06 7.79 -7.93
C GLY A 129 0.53 7.84 -7.75
N LEU A 130 0.06 7.96 -6.51
CA LEU A 130 -1.36 8.06 -6.13
C LEU A 130 -1.98 9.45 -6.31
N GLY A 131 -1.23 10.39 -6.87
CA GLY A 131 -1.71 11.74 -7.07
C GLY A 131 -1.55 12.59 -5.82
N GLY A 132 -0.30 12.93 -5.49
CA GLY A 132 0.08 13.95 -4.50
C GLY A 132 -0.45 15.38 -4.78
N GLY A 133 -1.58 15.53 -5.46
CA GLY A 133 -2.23 16.81 -5.73
C GLY A 133 -3.73 16.73 -6.08
N SER A 134 -4.40 15.58 -6.01
CA SER A 134 -5.82 15.49 -6.41
C SER A 134 -6.56 14.36 -5.72
N GLY A 135 -7.16 14.61 -4.55
CA GLY A 135 -8.26 13.76 -4.08
C GLY A 135 -8.42 13.55 -2.57
N LEU A 136 -7.38 13.69 -1.75
CA LEU A 136 -7.47 13.38 -0.31
C LEU A 136 -7.16 14.55 0.65
N GLY A 137 -6.91 15.76 0.11
CA GLY A 137 -6.63 16.97 0.89
C GLY A 137 -7.82 17.92 1.10
N GLN A 138 -9.02 17.60 0.59
CA GLN A 138 -10.21 18.46 0.69
C GLN A 138 -11.38 17.76 1.39
N LEU A 139 -11.16 17.27 2.61
CA LEU A 139 -12.24 17.05 3.55
C LEU A 139 -12.31 18.26 4.50
N PRO A 140 -13.16 19.28 4.22
CA PRO A 140 -13.50 20.27 5.22
C PRO A 140 -14.40 19.58 6.26
N GLY A 141 -13.82 19.16 7.39
CA GLY A 141 -14.63 18.56 8.45
C GLY A 141 -13.94 17.82 9.58
N PHE A 142 -12.61 17.63 9.58
CA PHE A 142 -11.87 17.08 10.72
C PHE A 142 -10.50 17.74 10.84
#